data_AF-A0A9D2UQ86-F1
#
_entry.id   AF-A0A9D2UQ86-F1
#
_cell.length_a   1.000
_cell.length_b   1.000
_cell.length_c   1.000
_cell.angle_alpha   90.00
_cell.angle_beta   90.00
_cell.angle_gamma   90.00
#
_symmetry.space_group_name_H-M   'P 1'
#
loop_
_entity.id
_entity.type
_entity.pdbx_description
1 polymer ?
#
loop_
_entity_poly.entity_id
_entity_poly.type
_entity_poly.pdbx_seq_one_letter_code
_entity_poly.pdbx_strand_id
1 'polypeptide(L)'
;MFFAVITLFPEMFEAITAYGISGRAAKRDLMQIHCINPRDFATGNYKRVDERPFGGGPGMVMMAEPLAKAIHRAKELANDAGAVHVPVVYMSPQGKTLNEAAVQDFVRYDGLIVLCGRYEGVDERLIQKYVDQEWSIGDYVLSGGELPAMVLLDSIIRRLPNAMSDEQSHVQDSFVDGLLDCPQYTKPDHFEGLDVPEVLKSGHHANIEKWRFLQRYQRTLERRPELVEQVELSKQQKKWLKDEQG
;
A
#
# COMPACT_ATOMS: atom_id res chain seq x y z
N MET A 1 9.01 11.09 -5.49
CA MET A 1 7.55 11.23 -5.26
C MET A 1 7.30 11.95 -3.94
N PHE A 2 6.32 12.85 -3.90
CA PHE A 2 5.99 13.64 -2.69
C PHE A 2 4.95 12.93 -1.82
N PHE A 3 5.13 12.91 -0.51
CA PHE A 3 4.10 12.46 0.42
C PHE A 3 3.97 13.43 1.57
N ALA A 4 2.75 13.79 1.92
CA ALA A 4 2.42 14.46 3.17
C ALA A 4 1.46 13.58 3.96
N VAL A 5 1.71 13.43 5.26
CA VAL A 5 0.87 12.61 6.14
C VAL A 5 0.33 13.50 7.24
N ILE A 6 -0.99 13.57 7.35
CA ILE A 6 -1.68 14.30 8.40
C ILE A 6 -1.98 13.31 9.53
N THR A 7 -1.21 13.39 10.61
CA THR A 7 -1.25 12.40 11.70
C THR A 7 -0.97 13.05 13.04
N LEU A 8 -1.56 12.50 14.11
CA LEU A 8 -1.23 12.90 15.48
C LEU A 8 0.10 12.30 15.97
N PHE A 9 0.64 11.29 15.28
CA PHE A 9 1.84 10.54 15.67
C PHE A 9 2.88 10.49 14.53
N PRO A 10 3.50 11.63 14.17
CA PRO A 10 4.56 11.70 13.16
C PRO A 10 5.65 10.64 13.31
N GLU A 11 6.01 10.32 14.55
CA GLU A 11 7.11 9.42 14.92
C GLU A 11 6.85 7.97 14.46
N MET A 12 5.58 7.56 14.30
CA MET A 12 5.27 6.21 13.79
C MET A 12 5.83 5.97 12.39
N PHE A 13 5.95 7.02 11.57
CA PHE A 13 6.42 6.92 10.19
C PHE A 13 7.94 6.68 10.08
N GLU A 14 8.68 6.76 11.20
CA GLU A 14 10.06 6.26 11.26
C GLU A 14 10.16 4.79 10.81
N ALA A 15 9.11 4.00 11.06
CA ALA A 15 9.04 2.60 10.63
C ALA A 15 9.27 2.42 9.11
N ILE A 16 8.83 3.36 8.28
CA ILE A 16 8.99 3.29 6.82
C ILE A 16 10.04 4.26 6.25
N THR A 17 10.51 5.24 7.02
CA THR A 17 11.59 6.14 6.58
C THR A 17 12.97 5.66 7.02
N ALA A 18 13.09 4.84 8.06
CA ALA A 18 14.38 4.36 8.56
C ALA A 18 14.73 2.92 8.14
N TYR A 19 13.73 2.07 7.90
CA TYR A 19 13.91 0.62 7.75
C TYR A 19 13.49 0.09 6.36
N GLY A 20 14.00 -1.09 6.00
CA GLY A 20 13.55 -1.83 4.82
C GLY A 20 13.86 -1.18 3.47
N ILE A 21 13.05 -1.51 2.46
CA ILE A 21 13.14 -0.93 1.12
C ILE A 21 12.75 0.54 1.15
N SER A 22 11.66 0.86 1.84
CA SER A 22 11.12 2.22 1.97
C SER A 22 12.12 3.19 2.63
N GLY A 23 12.83 2.76 3.68
CA GLY A 23 13.87 3.59 4.28
C GLY A 23 15.12 3.77 3.39
N ARG A 24 15.47 2.78 2.56
CA ARG A 24 16.53 2.96 1.54
C ARG A 24 16.09 3.94 0.45
N ALA A 25 14.82 3.89 0.04
CA ALA A 25 14.26 4.82 -0.93
C ALA A 25 14.26 6.26 -0.40
N ALA A 26 13.92 6.46 0.88
CA ALA A 26 14.05 7.77 1.55
C ALA A 26 15.51 8.26 1.56
N LYS A 27 16.48 7.43 1.97
CA LYS A 27 17.91 7.80 2.00
C LYS A 27 18.53 8.10 0.64
N ARG A 28 17.87 7.67 -0.44
CA ARG A 28 18.27 7.91 -1.84
C ARG A 28 17.43 9.02 -2.49
N ASP A 29 16.62 9.74 -1.71
CA ASP A 29 15.76 10.82 -2.17
C ASP A 29 14.76 10.42 -3.27
N LEU A 30 14.39 9.12 -3.34
CA LEU A 30 13.37 8.64 -4.30
C LEU A 30 11.96 9.09 -3.87
N MET A 31 11.78 9.33 -2.58
CA MET A 31 10.56 9.84 -1.99
C MET A 31 10.86 10.80 -0.83
N GLN A 32 9.89 11.66 -0.52
CA GLN A 32 9.91 12.53 0.65
C GLN A 32 8.61 12.34 1.43
N ILE A 33 8.69 12.21 2.75
CA ILE A 33 7.51 12.12 3.63
C ILE A 33 7.54 13.30 4.60
N HIS A 34 6.50 14.13 4.53
CA HIS A 34 6.26 15.24 5.45
C HIS A 34 5.12 14.88 6.40
N CYS A 35 5.45 14.61 7.66
CA CYS A 35 4.42 14.43 8.69
C CYS A 35 3.97 15.80 9.22
N ILE A 36 2.66 16.03 9.22
CA ILE A 36 2.02 17.28 9.63
C ILE A 36 1.09 16.95 10.79
N ASN A 37 1.36 17.51 11.97
CA ASN A 37 0.55 17.26 13.16
C ASN A 37 -0.60 18.28 13.26
N PRO A 38 -1.88 17.84 13.20
CA PRO A 38 -3.03 18.72 13.39
C PRO A 38 -2.98 19.56 14.68
N ARG A 39 -2.28 19.08 15.72
CA ARG A 39 -2.11 19.81 16.98
C ARG A 39 -1.40 21.15 16.80
N ASP A 40 -0.58 21.32 15.77
CA ASP A 40 0.11 22.59 15.51
C ASP A 40 -0.79 23.67 14.91
N PHE A 41 -2.00 23.29 14.46
CA PHE A 41 -3.01 24.19 13.92
C PHE A 41 -4.21 24.37 14.84
N ALA A 42 -4.21 23.66 15.98
CA ALA A 42 -5.24 23.76 17.00
C ALA A 42 -5.10 25.04 17.81
N THR A 43 -6.24 25.60 18.23
CA THR A 43 -6.28 26.80 19.07
C THR A 43 -6.27 26.42 20.56
N GLY A 44 -5.84 27.37 21.39
CA GLY A 44 -5.80 27.21 22.85
C GLY A 44 -4.60 26.42 23.38
N ASN A 45 -4.39 26.50 24.70
CA ASN A 45 -3.19 25.99 25.36
C ASN A 45 -3.04 24.45 25.27
N TYR A 46 -4.15 23.73 25.12
CA TYR A 46 -4.16 22.27 25.11
C TYR A 46 -4.04 21.67 23.70
N LYS A 47 -3.90 22.49 22.65
CA LYS A 47 -3.80 22.03 21.24
C LYS A 47 -4.83 20.94 20.91
N ARG A 48 -6.10 21.25 21.20
CA ARG A 48 -7.22 20.30 21.09
C ARG A 48 -7.58 20.04 19.63
N VAL A 49 -7.69 18.76 19.27
CA VAL A 49 -7.92 18.29 17.88
C VAL A 49 -9.19 17.46 17.75
N ASP A 50 -9.91 17.25 18.84
CA ASP A 50 -11.03 16.34 18.95
C ASP A 50 -12.11 16.91 19.88
N GLU A 51 -13.38 16.64 19.58
CA GLU A 51 -14.53 17.06 20.37
C GLU A 51 -15.57 15.93 20.47
N ARG A 52 -16.46 16.00 21.46
CA ARG A 52 -17.59 15.07 21.59
C ARG A 52 -18.47 15.14 20.33
N PRO A 53 -18.99 14.00 19.85
CA PRO A 53 -19.88 13.98 18.70
C PRO A 53 -21.21 14.70 19.00
N PHE A 54 -21.71 15.44 18.01
CA PHE A 54 -23.11 15.85 18.01
C PHE A 54 -24.02 14.62 17.94
N GLY A 55 -25.17 14.67 18.62
CA GLY A 55 -26.08 13.51 18.74
C GLY A 55 -25.77 12.59 19.92
N GLY A 56 -24.67 12.83 20.64
CA GLY A 56 -24.25 11.99 21.76
C GLY A 56 -23.51 10.72 21.31
N GLY A 57 -23.32 9.79 22.24
CA GLY A 57 -22.51 8.58 22.03
C GLY A 57 -21.14 8.64 22.71
N PRO A 58 -20.46 7.49 22.86
CA PRO A 58 -19.10 7.42 23.39
C PRO A 58 -18.09 7.96 22.37
N GLY A 59 -16.86 8.20 22.84
CA GLY A 59 -15.74 8.56 21.98
C GLY A 59 -15.63 10.04 21.63
N MET A 60 -14.72 10.34 20.71
CA MET A 60 -14.37 11.69 20.27
C MET A 60 -14.26 11.70 18.75
N VAL A 61 -14.54 12.84 18.11
CA VAL A 61 -14.44 13.04 16.67
C VAL A 61 -13.39 14.11 16.40
N MET A 62 -12.50 13.87 15.44
CA MET A 62 -11.49 14.85 15.07
C MET A 62 -12.14 16.09 14.45
N MET A 63 -11.74 17.26 14.95
CA MET A 63 -12.28 18.55 14.54
C MET A 63 -11.86 18.91 13.11
N ALA A 64 -12.81 19.45 12.34
CA ALA A 64 -12.56 19.84 10.95
C ALA A 64 -11.52 20.98 10.80
N GLU A 65 -11.50 21.96 11.70
CA GLU A 65 -10.67 23.16 11.50
C GLU A 65 -9.15 22.89 11.57
N PRO A 66 -8.60 22.21 12.60
CA PRO A 66 -7.17 21.90 12.64
C PRO A 66 -6.75 21.00 11.48
N LEU A 67 -7.60 20.04 11.10
CA LEU A 67 -7.36 19.15 9.96
C LEU A 67 -7.37 19.91 8.63
N ALA A 68 -8.31 20.83 8.41
CA ALA A 68 -8.35 21.63 7.19
C ALA A 68 -7.08 22.47 7.04
N LYS A 69 -6.59 23.09 8.13
CA LYS A 69 -5.32 23.83 8.12
C LYS A 69 -4.12 22.93 7.83
N ALA A 70 -4.08 21.73 8.39
CA ALA A 70 -3.05 20.74 8.07
C ALA A 70 -3.08 20.30 6.60
N ILE A 71 -4.27 20.09 6.02
CA ILE A 71 -4.45 19.78 4.58
C ILE A 71 -3.95 20.94 3.72
N HIS A 72 -4.30 22.18 4.05
CA HIS A 72 -3.82 23.36 3.32
C HIS A 72 -2.29 23.45 3.37
N ARG A 73 -1.68 23.24 4.55
CA ARG A 73 -0.23 23.21 4.68
C ARG A 73 0.41 22.10 3.83
N ALA A 74 -0.22 20.94 3.76
CA ALA A 74 0.24 19.83 2.93
C ALA A 74 0.22 20.19 1.43
N LYS A 75 -0.84 20.88 0.98
CA LYS A 75 -0.98 21.37 -0.40
C LYS A 75 0.05 22.44 -0.74
N GLU A 76 0.37 23.34 0.19
CA GLU A 76 1.45 24.32 0.02
C GLU A 76 2.80 23.63 -0.17
N LEU A 77 3.13 22.66 0.70
CA LEU A 77 4.38 21.89 0.59
C LEU A 77 4.48 21.13 -0.73
N ALA A 78 3.37 20.55 -1.21
CA ALA A 78 3.32 19.89 -2.51
C ALA A 78 3.64 20.88 -3.66
N ASN A 79 3.03 22.07 -3.62
CA ASN A 79 3.27 23.11 -4.62
C ASN A 79 4.73 23.62 -4.58
N ASP A 80 5.29 23.82 -3.39
CA ASP A 80 6.69 24.22 -3.22
C ASP A 80 7.66 23.16 -3.78
N ALA A 81 7.28 21.87 -3.69
CA ALA A 81 8.02 20.75 -4.28
C ALA A 81 7.76 20.57 -5.79
N GLY A 82 6.91 21.39 -6.41
CA GLY A 82 6.53 21.28 -7.82
C GLY A 82 5.64 20.08 -8.14
N ALA A 83 5.01 19.45 -7.14
CA ALA A 83 4.09 18.33 -7.31
C ALA A 83 2.69 18.86 -7.63
N VAL A 84 2.19 18.59 -8.83
CA VAL A 84 0.94 19.19 -9.35
C VAL A 84 -0.26 18.28 -9.01
N HIS A 85 -0.12 16.98 -9.25
CA HIS A 85 -1.19 16.02 -9.07
C HIS A 85 -1.01 15.25 -7.75
N VAL A 86 -1.59 15.81 -6.67
CA VAL A 86 -1.45 15.30 -5.30
C VAL A 86 -2.81 15.19 -4.61
N PRO A 87 -3.56 14.09 -4.80
CA PRO A 87 -4.87 13.92 -4.18
C PRO A 87 -4.76 13.73 -2.66
N VAL A 88 -5.84 14.13 -1.96
CA VAL A 88 -6.04 13.89 -0.54
C VAL A 88 -6.75 12.56 -0.34
N VAL A 89 -6.06 11.60 0.25
CA VAL A 89 -6.53 10.25 0.55
C VAL A 89 -6.83 10.13 2.03
N TYR A 90 -8.04 9.70 2.40
CA TYR A 90 -8.38 9.36 3.78
C TYR A 90 -8.34 7.84 3.99
N MET A 91 -7.58 7.40 4.99
CA MET A 91 -7.56 6.00 5.39
C MET A 91 -8.77 5.70 6.28
N SER A 92 -9.73 4.97 5.72
CA SER A 92 -11.06 4.75 6.29
C SER A 92 -11.53 3.32 6.03
N PRO A 93 -12.10 2.61 7.00
CA PRO A 93 -12.71 1.29 6.76
C PRO A 93 -13.93 1.37 5.82
N GLN A 94 -14.48 2.56 5.58
CA GLN A 94 -15.59 2.80 4.64
C GLN A 94 -15.11 3.02 3.19
N GLY A 95 -13.79 3.17 3.00
CA GLY A 95 -13.18 3.36 1.70
C GLY A 95 -13.17 2.10 0.84
N LYS A 96 -12.78 2.24 -0.42
CA LYS A 96 -12.53 1.09 -1.30
C LYS A 96 -11.37 0.27 -0.75
N THR A 97 -11.47 -1.05 -0.78
CA THR A 97 -10.37 -1.93 -0.35
C THR A 97 -9.18 -1.81 -1.31
N LEU A 98 -8.01 -1.49 -0.77
CA LEU A 98 -6.77 -1.34 -1.50
C LEU A 98 -6.39 -2.65 -2.21
N ASN A 99 -6.00 -2.54 -3.48
CA ASN A 99 -5.55 -3.66 -4.30
C ASN A 99 -4.39 -3.22 -5.21
N GLU A 100 -3.75 -4.19 -5.89
CA GLU A 100 -2.57 -3.91 -6.72
C GLU A 100 -2.86 -2.93 -7.86
N ALA A 101 -4.05 -2.99 -8.48
CA ALA A 101 -4.43 -2.05 -9.54
C ALA A 101 -4.49 -0.61 -9.03
N ALA A 102 -5.07 -0.39 -7.85
CA ALA A 102 -5.09 0.92 -7.20
C ALA A 102 -3.68 1.41 -6.87
N VAL A 103 -2.78 0.53 -6.40
CA VAL A 103 -1.38 0.88 -6.14
C VAL A 103 -0.68 1.33 -7.43
N GLN A 104 -0.90 0.64 -8.55
CA GLN A 104 -0.35 1.04 -9.85
C GLN A 104 -0.87 2.40 -10.30
N ASP A 105 -2.16 2.69 -10.09
CA ASP A 105 -2.71 4.02 -10.34
C ASP A 105 -2.06 5.08 -9.44
N PHE A 106 -1.77 4.74 -8.19
CA PHE A 106 -1.14 5.68 -7.27
C PHE A 106 0.27 6.10 -7.68
N VAL A 107 1.03 5.20 -8.30
CA VAL A 107 2.39 5.49 -8.80
C VAL A 107 2.39 6.55 -9.91
N ARG A 108 1.23 6.82 -10.53
CA ARG A 108 1.08 7.81 -11.61
C ARG A 108 0.87 9.25 -11.11
N TYR A 109 0.60 9.45 -9.82
CA TYR A 109 0.51 10.78 -9.23
C TYR A 109 1.91 11.32 -8.90
N ASP A 110 2.04 12.65 -8.78
CA ASP A 110 3.30 13.28 -8.34
C ASP A 110 3.53 13.05 -6.83
N GLY A 111 2.44 12.83 -6.10
CA GLY A 111 2.45 12.58 -4.68
C GLY A 111 1.08 12.29 -4.08
N LEU A 112 1.03 12.13 -2.76
CA LEU A 112 -0.23 11.99 -2.00
C LEU A 112 -0.23 12.82 -0.72
N ILE A 113 -1.40 13.32 -0.34
CA ILE A 113 -1.68 13.79 1.02
C ILE A 113 -2.52 12.71 1.70
N VAL A 114 -1.98 12.05 2.72
CA VAL A 114 -2.66 10.95 3.42
C VAL A 114 -3.18 11.44 4.77
N LEU A 115 -4.49 11.42 4.96
CA LEU A 115 -5.16 11.75 6.22
C LEU A 115 -5.31 10.49 7.08
N CYS A 116 -4.70 10.51 8.27
CA CYS A 116 -4.84 9.46 9.28
C CYS A 116 -5.89 9.87 10.32
N GLY A 117 -7.05 9.22 10.29
CA GLY A 117 -8.07 9.37 11.32
C GLY A 117 -7.65 8.72 12.65
N ARG A 118 -8.22 9.21 13.74
CA ARG A 118 -8.13 8.66 15.10
C ARG A 118 -9.49 8.75 15.78
N TYR A 119 -9.61 8.14 16.96
CA TYR A 119 -10.85 8.15 17.75
C TYR A 119 -12.00 7.48 16.97
N GLU A 120 -13.21 8.04 17.01
CA GLU A 120 -14.36 7.55 16.22
C GLU A 120 -14.26 7.94 14.74
N GLY A 121 -13.30 8.81 14.38
CA GLY A 121 -13.08 9.26 13.01
C GLY A 121 -12.99 10.77 12.91
N VAL A 122 -13.32 11.27 11.72
CA VAL A 122 -13.14 12.66 11.30
C VAL A 122 -14.51 13.28 11.03
N ASP A 123 -14.67 14.58 11.33
CA ASP A 123 -15.88 15.32 10.97
C ASP A 123 -16.19 15.19 9.48
N GLU A 124 -17.37 14.67 9.16
CA GLU A 124 -17.84 14.36 7.81
C GLU A 124 -17.72 15.55 6.84
N ARG A 125 -17.87 16.79 7.32
CA ARG A 125 -17.78 17.99 6.48
C ARG A 125 -16.36 18.25 6.00
N LEU A 126 -15.35 17.79 6.73
CA LEU A 126 -13.97 17.80 6.26
C LEU A 126 -13.82 16.83 5.08
N ILE A 127 -14.35 15.61 5.23
CA ILE A 127 -14.26 14.55 4.22
C ILE A 127 -14.89 15.05 2.92
N GLN A 128 -16.15 15.49 2.97
CA GLN A 128 -16.89 16.00 1.81
C GLN A 128 -16.22 17.17 1.09
N LYS A 129 -15.45 17.99 1.82
CA LYS A 129 -14.86 19.22 1.27
C LYS A 129 -13.43 19.05 0.77
N TYR A 130 -12.66 18.15 1.37
CA TYR A 130 -11.21 18.10 1.17
C TYR A 130 -10.66 16.74 0.79
N VAL A 131 -11.40 15.64 0.99
CA VAL A 131 -10.94 14.28 0.67
C VAL A 131 -11.37 13.93 -0.75
N ASP A 132 -10.40 13.54 -1.57
CA ASP A 132 -10.66 13.12 -2.95
C ASP A 132 -11.00 11.62 -3.01
N GLN A 133 -10.40 10.82 -2.13
CA GLN A 133 -10.57 9.36 -2.13
C GLN A 133 -10.49 8.78 -0.71
N GLU A 134 -11.31 7.77 -0.44
CA GLU A 134 -11.24 6.95 0.77
C GLU A 134 -10.77 5.54 0.45
N TRP A 135 -9.81 5.05 1.23
CA TRP A 135 -9.24 3.71 1.06
C TRP A 135 -9.18 2.93 2.36
N SER A 136 -9.55 1.66 2.28
CA SER A 136 -9.47 0.66 3.35
C SER A 136 -8.34 -0.34 3.06
N ILE A 137 -7.74 -0.91 4.10
CA ILE A 137 -6.78 -2.02 3.97
C ILE A 137 -7.42 -3.40 4.30
N GLY A 138 -8.74 -3.43 4.50
CA GLY A 138 -9.52 -4.64 4.68
C GLY A 138 -10.69 -4.49 5.66
N ASP A 139 -11.46 -5.56 5.80
CA ASP A 139 -12.74 -5.58 6.53
C ASP A 139 -12.52 -5.81 8.03
N TYR A 140 -11.79 -4.87 8.66
CA TYR A 140 -11.50 -4.85 10.10
C TYR A 140 -11.24 -3.42 10.57
N VAL A 141 -11.27 -3.19 11.88
CA VAL A 141 -11.12 -1.86 12.49
C VAL A 141 -9.80 -1.75 13.23
N LEU A 142 -9.07 -0.66 12.98
CA LEU A 142 -7.85 -0.29 13.69
C LEU A 142 -8.08 0.97 14.53
N SER A 143 -7.19 1.23 15.49
CA SER A 143 -7.27 2.41 16.36
C SER A 143 -6.85 3.73 15.68
N GLY A 144 -6.42 3.68 14.43
CA GLY A 144 -5.98 4.84 13.68
C GLY A 144 -5.55 4.53 12.25
N GLY A 145 -5.46 5.59 11.45
CA GLY A 145 -5.10 5.52 10.03
C GLY A 145 -3.60 5.43 9.74
N GLU A 146 -2.72 5.43 10.75
CA GLU A 146 -1.27 5.44 10.54
C GLU A 146 -0.73 4.12 9.98
N LEU A 147 -1.19 2.97 10.50
CA LEU A 147 -0.82 1.66 9.94
C LEU A 147 -1.35 1.49 8.50
N PRO A 148 -2.64 1.78 8.20
CA PRO A 148 -3.12 1.82 6.82
C PRO A 148 -2.32 2.74 5.90
N ALA A 149 -1.97 3.94 6.36
CA ALA A 149 -1.16 4.87 5.58
C ALA A 149 0.23 4.29 5.30
N MET A 150 0.89 3.68 6.28
CA MET A 150 2.18 3.02 6.07
C MET A 150 2.08 1.83 5.10
N VAL A 151 1.00 1.04 5.15
CA VAL A 151 0.76 -0.06 4.18
C VAL A 151 0.59 0.49 2.77
N LEU A 152 -0.21 1.55 2.61
CA LEU A 152 -0.42 2.23 1.33
C LEU A 152 0.91 2.77 0.77
N LEU A 153 1.64 3.53 1.60
CA LEU A 153 2.90 4.16 1.18
C LEU A 153 3.97 3.12 0.87
N ASP A 154 4.17 2.09 1.68
CA ASP A 154 5.16 1.04 1.41
C ASP A 154 4.85 0.30 0.08
N SER A 155 3.56 0.03 -0.16
CA SER A 155 3.10 -0.59 -1.42
C SER A 155 3.49 0.26 -2.63
N ILE A 156 3.27 1.58 -2.58
CA ILE A 156 3.62 2.53 -3.65
C ILE A 156 5.14 2.66 -3.79
N ILE A 157 5.85 2.88 -2.68
CA ILE A 157 7.30 3.14 -2.67
C ILE A 157 8.05 1.98 -3.34
N ARG A 158 7.61 0.74 -3.11
CA ARG A 158 8.22 -0.44 -3.73
C ARG A 158 8.12 -0.46 -5.27
N ARG A 159 7.16 0.26 -5.87
CA ARG A 159 7.00 0.40 -7.33
C ARG A 159 7.68 1.64 -7.90
N LEU A 160 8.31 2.47 -7.06
CA LEU A 160 9.06 3.62 -7.57
C LEU A 160 10.31 3.14 -8.33
N PRO A 161 10.67 3.82 -9.44
CA PRO A 161 11.93 3.55 -10.13
C PRO A 161 13.11 3.59 -9.16
N ASN A 162 14.04 2.65 -9.29
CA ASN A 162 15.24 2.51 -8.45
C ASN A 162 15.01 2.16 -6.97
N ALA A 163 13.78 1.88 -6.53
CA ALA A 163 13.50 1.45 -5.16
C ALA A 163 14.04 0.04 -4.86
N MET A 164 14.05 -0.84 -5.87
CA MET A 164 14.61 -2.19 -5.81
C MET A 164 15.85 -2.33 -6.70
N SER A 165 16.75 -3.23 -6.31
CA SER A 165 17.99 -3.50 -7.05
C SER A 165 17.79 -4.30 -8.33
N ASP A 166 16.73 -5.11 -8.37
CA ASP A 166 16.34 -5.88 -9.54
C ASP A 166 14.95 -5.42 -9.98
N GLU A 167 14.89 -4.73 -11.12
CA GLU A 167 13.64 -4.22 -11.68
C GLU A 167 12.68 -5.35 -12.07
N GLN A 168 13.14 -6.58 -12.29
CA GLN A 168 12.24 -7.69 -12.61
C GLN A 168 11.49 -8.24 -11.39
N SER A 169 11.98 -7.97 -10.17
CA SER A 169 11.43 -8.56 -8.96
C SER A 169 9.99 -8.11 -8.66
N HIS A 170 9.57 -6.90 -9.04
CA HIS A 170 8.17 -6.49 -8.83
C HIS A 170 7.22 -6.98 -9.92
N VAL A 171 7.73 -7.37 -11.10
CA VAL A 171 6.91 -7.80 -12.22
C VAL A 171 6.33 -9.21 -11.99
N GLN A 172 6.96 -9.99 -11.11
CA GLN A 172 6.61 -11.38 -10.86
C GLN A 172 5.88 -11.60 -9.52
N ASP A 173 5.50 -10.53 -8.82
CA ASP A 173 4.80 -10.65 -7.55
C ASP A 173 3.37 -11.17 -7.72
N SER A 174 2.81 -11.59 -6.58
CA SER A 174 1.38 -11.85 -6.48
C SER A 174 0.58 -10.62 -6.92
N PHE A 175 -0.55 -10.88 -7.60
CA PHE A 175 -1.56 -9.93 -8.06
C PHE A 175 -1.18 -9.05 -9.26
N VAL A 176 0.09 -9.00 -9.68
CA VAL A 176 0.54 -8.14 -10.80
C VAL A 176 -0.09 -8.55 -12.13
N ASP A 177 -0.12 -9.85 -12.41
CA ASP A 177 -0.80 -10.46 -13.57
C ASP A 177 -2.09 -11.20 -13.16
N GLY A 178 -2.61 -10.91 -11.96
CA GLY A 178 -3.83 -11.54 -11.44
C GLY A 178 -3.63 -12.90 -10.77
N LEU A 179 -2.42 -13.47 -10.70
CA LEU A 179 -2.16 -14.73 -9.98
C LEU A 179 -1.34 -14.52 -8.70
N LEU A 180 -1.39 -15.50 -7.78
CA LEU A 180 -0.43 -15.59 -6.67
C LEU A 180 0.96 -16.02 -7.17
N ASP A 181 1.99 -15.81 -6.35
CA ASP A 181 3.37 -16.24 -6.65
C ASP A 181 3.60 -17.75 -6.38
N CYS A 182 4.61 -18.30 -7.06
CA CYS A 182 5.09 -19.67 -6.93
C CYS A 182 5.78 -19.90 -5.56
N PRO A 183 5.95 -21.17 -5.14
CA PRO A 183 6.83 -21.47 -4.03
C PRO A 183 8.27 -21.09 -4.39
N GLN A 184 8.95 -20.44 -3.44
CA GLN A 184 10.36 -20.11 -3.54
C GLN A 184 11.17 -21.12 -2.73
N TYR A 185 12.32 -21.52 -3.25
CA TYR A 185 13.26 -22.43 -2.61
C TYR A 185 14.64 -21.78 -2.59
N THR A 186 15.40 -22.04 -1.53
CA THR A 186 16.80 -21.61 -1.41
C THR A 186 17.60 -22.72 -0.74
N LYS A 187 18.91 -22.52 -0.62
CA LYS A 187 19.80 -23.46 0.05
C LYS A 187 19.40 -23.61 1.53
N PRO A 188 19.54 -24.81 2.12
CA PRO A 188 20.13 -26.03 1.55
C PRO A 188 19.18 -26.80 0.61
N ASP A 189 19.74 -27.65 -0.26
CA ASP A 189 18.98 -28.44 -1.25
C ASP A 189 18.06 -29.48 -0.61
N HIS A 190 18.38 -29.93 0.62
CA HIS A 190 17.59 -30.85 1.42
C HIS A 190 17.38 -30.27 2.81
N PHE A 191 16.12 -30.13 3.23
CA PHE A 191 15.75 -29.61 4.55
C PHE A 191 14.72 -30.54 5.19
N GLU A 192 15.10 -31.21 6.28
CA GLU A 192 14.21 -32.05 7.09
C GLU A 192 13.39 -33.08 6.30
N GLY A 193 14.02 -33.77 5.34
CA GLY A 193 13.32 -34.76 4.51
C GLY A 193 12.62 -34.17 3.27
N LEU A 194 12.73 -32.87 3.04
CA LEU A 194 12.15 -32.18 1.89
C LEU A 194 13.24 -31.70 0.94
N ASP A 195 13.19 -32.17 -0.30
CA ASP A 195 14.10 -31.76 -1.37
C ASP A 195 13.57 -30.55 -2.16
N VAL A 196 14.50 -29.70 -2.60
CA VAL A 196 14.20 -28.69 -3.64
C VAL A 196 13.83 -29.41 -4.95
N PRO A 197 12.72 -29.04 -5.63
CA PRO A 197 12.31 -29.66 -6.89
C PRO A 197 13.42 -29.73 -7.93
N GLU A 198 13.64 -30.92 -8.52
CA GLU A 198 14.74 -31.17 -9.48
C GLU A 198 14.74 -30.20 -10.66
N VAL A 199 13.56 -29.80 -11.14
CA VAL A 199 13.43 -28.82 -12.23
C VAL A 199 14.09 -27.48 -11.91
N LEU A 200 14.09 -27.05 -10.64
CA LEU A 200 14.71 -25.80 -10.19
C LEU A 200 16.24 -25.90 -10.15
N LYS A 201 16.78 -27.12 -10.05
CA LYS A 201 18.23 -27.40 -10.06
C LYS A 201 18.79 -27.62 -11.47
N SER A 202 17.92 -27.77 -12.47
CA SER A 202 18.29 -28.16 -13.83
C SER A 202 18.98 -27.07 -14.68
N GLY A 203 18.82 -25.79 -14.32
CA GLY A 203 19.28 -24.66 -15.13
C GLY A 203 18.49 -24.43 -16.44
N HIS A 204 17.49 -25.26 -16.75
CA HIS A 204 16.66 -25.11 -17.94
C HIS A 204 15.57 -24.05 -17.75
N HIS A 205 15.88 -22.80 -18.12
CA HIS A 205 15.00 -21.65 -17.92
C HIS A 205 13.54 -21.87 -18.36
N ALA A 206 13.31 -22.44 -19.55
CA ALA A 206 11.94 -22.69 -20.04
C ALA A 206 11.17 -23.71 -19.18
N ASN A 207 11.84 -24.73 -18.65
CA ASN A 207 11.22 -25.72 -17.77
C ASN A 207 10.92 -25.12 -16.39
N ILE A 208 11.83 -24.28 -15.89
CA ILE A 208 11.65 -23.54 -14.64
C ILE A 208 10.48 -22.56 -14.76
N GLU A 209 10.39 -21.82 -15.87
CA GLU A 209 9.29 -20.89 -16.12
C GLU A 209 7.94 -21.62 -16.21
N LYS A 210 7.87 -22.72 -16.97
CA LYS A 210 6.68 -23.59 -17.02
C LYS A 210 6.29 -24.06 -15.62
N TRP A 211 7.23 -24.60 -14.86
CA TRP A 211 6.98 -25.10 -13.50
C TRP A 211 6.48 -23.97 -12.59
N ARG A 212 7.12 -22.79 -12.60
CA ARG A 212 6.71 -21.64 -11.79
C ARG A 212 5.29 -21.23 -12.12
N PHE A 213 4.95 -21.10 -13.40
CA PHE A 213 3.60 -20.77 -13.82
C PHE A 213 2.56 -21.80 -13.33
N LEU A 214 2.82 -23.09 -13.51
CA LEU A 214 1.89 -24.14 -13.07
C LEU A 214 1.66 -24.09 -11.56
N GLN A 215 2.72 -23.87 -10.78
CA GLN A 215 2.61 -23.71 -9.32
C GLN A 215 1.83 -22.45 -8.91
N ARG A 216 2.05 -21.32 -9.61
CA ARG A 216 1.28 -20.07 -9.41
C ARG A 216 -0.20 -20.31 -9.65
N TYR A 217 -0.53 -20.92 -10.78
CA TYR A 217 -1.90 -21.22 -11.17
C TYR A 217 -2.58 -22.15 -10.17
N GLN A 218 -1.95 -23.29 -9.84
CA GLN A 218 -2.49 -24.27 -8.89
C GLN A 218 -2.73 -23.64 -7.52
N ARG A 219 -1.76 -22.88 -7.00
CA ARG A 219 -1.89 -22.21 -5.70
C ARG A 219 -2.98 -21.15 -5.70
N THR A 220 -3.14 -20.42 -6.80
CA THR A 220 -4.21 -19.44 -6.95
C THR A 220 -5.56 -20.15 -6.97
N LEU A 221 -5.69 -21.23 -7.73
CA LEU A 221 -6.91 -22.04 -7.78
C LEU A 221 -7.31 -22.59 -6.40
N GLU A 222 -6.33 -23.07 -5.62
CA GLU A 222 -6.58 -23.62 -4.27
C GLU A 222 -6.96 -22.57 -3.24
N ARG A 223 -6.36 -21.37 -3.30
CA ARG A 223 -6.44 -20.39 -2.21
C ARG A 223 -7.31 -19.17 -2.52
N ARG A 224 -7.37 -18.77 -3.79
CA ARG A 224 -8.03 -17.55 -4.30
C ARG A 224 -8.65 -17.85 -5.68
N PRO A 225 -9.56 -18.84 -5.78
CA PRO A 225 -10.12 -19.29 -7.06
C PRO A 225 -10.77 -18.17 -7.87
N GLU A 226 -11.32 -17.15 -7.20
CA GLU A 226 -11.93 -16.00 -7.85
C GLU A 226 -10.95 -15.14 -8.66
N LEU A 227 -9.65 -15.22 -8.37
CA LEU A 227 -8.61 -14.57 -9.19
C LEU A 227 -8.37 -15.33 -10.51
N VAL A 228 -8.51 -16.65 -10.49
CA VAL A 228 -8.37 -17.49 -11.69
C VAL A 228 -9.51 -17.22 -12.69
N GLU A 229 -10.70 -16.88 -12.20
CA GLU A 229 -11.84 -16.52 -13.06
C GLU A 229 -11.61 -15.21 -13.83
N GLN A 230 -10.74 -14.34 -13.32
CA GLN A 230 -10.51 -13.00 -13.84
C GLN A 230 -9.23 -12.90 -14.68
N VAL A 231 -8.32 -13.88 -14.60
CA VAL A 231 -7.01 -13.79 -15.26
C VAL A 231 -7.09 -14.13 -16.76
N GLU A 232 -6.45 -13.30 -17.58
CA GLU A 232 -6.25 -13.59 -19.00
C GLU A 232 -4.94 -14.35 -19.24
N LEU A 233 -5.04 -15.66 -19.45
CA LEU A 233 -3.87 -16.50 -19.75
C LEU A 233 -3.40 -16.37 -21.20
N SER A 234 -2.08 -16.32 -21.38
CA SER A 234 -1.42 -16.36 -22.68
C SER A 234 -1.64 -17.70 -23.41
N LYS A 235 -1.41 -17.72 -24.72
CA LYS A 235 -1.50 -18.97 -25.52
C LYS A 235 -0.56 -20.06 -24.98
N GLN A 236 0.63 -19.67 -24.53
CA GLN A 236 1.63 -20.58 -24.00
C GLN A 236 1.21 -21.16 -22.64
N GLN A 237 0.68 -20.34 -21.76
CA GLN A 237 0.15 -20.75 -20.45
C GLN A 237 -1.03 -21.72 -20.60
N LYS A 238 -1.96 -21.43 -21.52
CA LYS A 238 -3.07 -22.34 -21.86
C LYS A 238 -2.56 -23.68 -22.40
N LYS A 239 -1.48 -23.69 -23.17
CA LYS A 239 -0.84 -24.94 -23.63
C LYS A 239 -0.26 -25.72 -22.46
N TRP A 240 0.50 -25.07 -21.58
CA TRP A 240 1.09 -25.73 -20.42
C TRP A 240 0.06 -26.38 -19.50
N LEU A 241 -1.11 -25.73 -19.27
CA LEU A 241 -2.19 -26.32 -18.48
C LEU A 241 -2.80 -27.57 -19.14
N LYS A 242 -2.95 -27.57 -20.47
CA LYS A 242 -3.45 -28.74 -21.20
C LYS A 242 -2.48 -29.91 -21.13
N ASP A 243 -1.18 -29.63 -21.24
CA ASP A 243 -0.12 -30.65 -21.19
C ASP A 243 0.00 -31.33 -19.81
N GLU A 244 -0.53 -30.73 -18.73
CA GLU A 244 -0.55 -31.32 -17.38
C GLU A 244 -1.83 -32.12 -17.06
N GLN A 245 -2.91 -31.87 -17.80
CA GLN A 245 -4.20 -32.54 -17.59
C GLN A 245 -4.38 -33.82 -18.44
N GLY A 246 -3.42 -34.14 -19.32
CA GLY A 246 -3.41 -35.32 -20.17
C GLY A 246 -2.20 -36.20 -19.89
#